data_AF-A0A377ZCP2-F1
#
_entry.id   AF-A0A377ZCP2-F1
#
_cell.length_a   1.000
_cell.length_b   1.000
_cell.length_c   1.000
_cell.angle_alpha   90.00
_cell.angle_beta   90.00
_cell.angle_gamma   90.00
#
_symmetry.space_group_name_H-M   'P 1'
#
loop_
_entity.id
_entity.type
_entity.pdbx_description
1 polymer ?
#
loop_
_entity_poly.entity_id
_entity_poly.type
_entity_poly.pdbx_seq_one_letter_code
_entity_poly.pdbx_strand_id
1 'polypeptide(L)'
;MPRANEIKKGMVLNYNGKLLIVKNIDIQSPSARGAATLYKMRFSDVRTGLKVEERFKGDDIVDTVTLTRRFVDFSYVDGNEYVFMDKEDYTLTLYQRAD
;
A
#
# COMPACT_ATOMS: atom_id res chain seq x y z
N MET A 1 14.60 1.02 2.97
CA MET A 1 13.34 0.64 3.64
C MET A 1 13.22 1.49 4.89
N PRO A 2 12.15 2.28 5.04
CA PRO A 2 11.97 3.16 6.20
C PRO A 2 11.75 2.35 7.49
N ARG A 3 11.96 3.00 8.61
CA ARG A 3 11.57 2.50 9.93
C ARG A 3 10.08 2.76 10.17
N ALA A 4 9.46 1.97 11.04
CA ALA A 4 8.03 2.09 11.33
C ALA A 4 7.65 3.47 11.90
N ASN A 5 8.55 4.13 12.62
CA ASN A 5 8.32 5.50 13.12
C ASN A 5 8.33 6.59 12.03
N GLU A 6 8.80 6.28 10.82
CA GLU A 6 8.84 7.18 9.67
C GLU A 6 7.58 7.05 8.79
N ILE A 7 6.74 6.05 9.06
CA ILE A 7 5.52 5.77 8.30
C ILE A 7 4.44 6.82 8.55
N LYS A 8 3.78 7.23 7.46
CA LYS A 8 2.70 8.22 7.46
C LYS A 8 1.40 7.62 6.91
N LYS A 9 0.27 8.21 7.30
CA LYS A 9 -1.04 7.89 6.70
C LYS A 9 -0.97 8.05 5.18
N GLY A 10 -1.57 7.12 4.45
CA GLY A 10 -1.55 7.08 2.99
C GLY A 10 -0.37 6.32 2.37
N MET A 11 0.70 6.05 3.12
CA MET A 11 1.75 5.15 2.64
C MET A 11 1.23 3.73 2.47
N VAL A 12 1.83 2.98 1.54
CA VAL A 12 1.47 1.59 1.25
C VAL A 12 2.63 0.70 1.65
N LEU A 13 2.34 -0.28 2.48
CA LEU A 13 3.31 -1.28 2.91
C LEU A 13 3.10 -2.57 2.13
N ASN A 14 4.20 -3.23 1.79
CA ASN A 14 4.19 -4.63 1.38
C ASN A 14 4.48 -5.49 2.62
N TYR A 15 3.45 -6.15 3.15
CA TYR A 15 3.55 -6.87 4.42
C TYR A 15 2.73 -8.16 4.36
N ASN A 16 3.35 -9.29 4.73
CA ASN A 16 2.76 -10.63 4.67
C ASN A 16 2.12 -10.95 3.29
N GLY A 17 2.78 -10.53 2.21
CA GLY A 17 2.31 -10.73 0.83
C GLY A 17 1.12 -9.86 0.44
N LYS A 18 0.75 -8.86 1.24
CA LYS A 18 -0.36 -7.94 1.00
C LYS A 18 0.14 -6.52 0.80
N LEU A 19 -0.57 -5.78 -0.05
CA LEU A 19 -0.40 -4.34 -0.19
C LEU A 19 -1.38 -3.64 0.75
N LEU A 20 -0.87 -3.00 1.78
CA LEU A 20 -1.65 -2.43 2.88
C LEU A 20 -1.49 -0.90 2.90
N ILE A 21 -2.57 -0.15 2.62
CA ILE A 21 -2.56 1.30 2.73
C ILE A 21 -2.84 1.75 4.16
N VAL A 22 -1.95 2.55 4.74
CA VAL A 22 -2.08 3.07 6.11
C VAL A 22 -3.25 4.04 6.20
N LYS A 23 -4.24 3.72 7.04
CA LYS A 23 -5.40 4.57 7.32
C LYS A 23 -5.27 5.31 8.64
N ASN A 24 -4.71 4.67 9.66
CA ASN A 24 -4.45 5.30 10.95
C ASN A 24 -3.16 4.81 11.58
N ILE A 25 -2.56 5.64 12.43
CA ILE A 25 -1.40 5.31 13.25
C ILE A 25 -1.69 5.82 14.65
N ASP A 26 -1.69 4.92 15.62
CA ASP A 26 -1.80 5.23 17.04
C ASP A 26 -0.45 4.93 17.71
N ILE A 27 0.15 5.94 18.35
CA ILE A 27 1.44 5.81 19.02
C ILE A 27 1.20 5.52 20.49
N GLN A 28 1.75 4.40 20.97
CA GLN A 28 1.61 3.93 22.35
C GLN A 28 2.98 3.99 23.03
N SER A 29 3.22 5.06 23.77
CA SER A 29 4.40 5.22 24.61
C SER A 29 4.21 4.46 25.92
N PRO A 30 5.13 3.54 26.28
CA PRO A 30 5.01 2.81 27.53
C PRO A 30 5.38 3.69 28.73
N SER A 31 4.78 3.39 29.88
CA SER A 31 5.08 4.07 31.16
C SER A 31 6.30 3.49 31.88
N ALA A 32 6.66 2.24 31.59
CA ALA A 32 7.83 1.58 32.17
C ALA A 32 9.13 2.08 31.51
N ARG A 33 10.14 2.37 32.33
CA ARG A 33 11.45 2.82 31.86
C ARG A 33 12.10 1.74 30.98
N GLY A 34 12.42 2.08 29.74
CA GLY A 34 13.11 1.20 28.79
C GLY A 34 12.22 0.32 27.91
N ALA A 35 10.90 0.39 28.07
CA ALA A 35 9.99 -0.27 27.14
C ALA A 35 9.94 0.48 25.79
N ALA A 36 9.74 -0.25 24.69
CA ALA A 36 9.70 0.32 23.34
C ALA A 36 8.34 0.99 23.05
N THR A 37 8.37 2.15 22.38
CA THR A 37 7.17 2.77 21.82
C THR A 37 6.59 1.90 20.70
N LEU A 38 5.30 1.60 20.78
CA LEU A 38 4.59 0.80 19.79
C LEU A 38 3.80 1.70 18.83
N TYR A 39 3.91 1.40 17.55
CA TYR A 39 3.17 2.02 16.47
C TYR A 39 2.08 1.06 16.02
N LYS A 40 0.86 1.30 16.51
CA LYS A 40 -0.32 0.53 16.13
C LYS A 40 -0.89 1.12 14.85
N MET A 41 -0.74 0.40 13.74
CA MET A 41 -1.16 0.86 12.43
C MET A 41 -2.43 0.12 11.99
N ARG A 42 -3.41 0.87 11.52
CA ARG A 42 -4.61 0.33 10.86
C ARG A 42 -4.52 0.56 9.38
N PHE A 43 -4.79 -0.48 8.62
CA PHE A 43 -4.67 -0.52 7.18
C PHE A 43 -5.99 -0.87 6.51
N SER A 44 -6.05 -0.62 5.21
CA SER A 44 -6.96 -1.29 4.30
C SER A 44 -6.12 -2.06 3.29
N ASP A 45 -6.48 -3.31 3.03
CA ASP A 45 -5.88 -4.10 1.96
C ASP A 45 -6.28 -3.49 0.61
N VAL A 46 -5.30 -3.17 -0.23
CA VAL A 46 -5.52 -2.50 -1.52
C VAL A 46 -6.30 -3.36 -2.49
N ARG A 47 -6.19 -4.69 -2.42
CA ARG A 47 -6.88 -5.63 -3.31
C ARG A 47 -8.30 -5.91 -2.83
N THR A 48 -8.47 -6.15 -1.54
CA THR A 48 -9.75 -6.66 -0.98
C THR A 48 -10.58 -5.60 -0.26
N GLY A 49 -9.98 -4.46 0.10
CA GLY A 49 -10.59 -3.42 0.93
C GLY A 49 -10.69 -3.77 2.42
N LEU A 50 -10.38 -5.02 2.80
CA LEU A 50 -10.50 -5.50 4.18
C LEU A 50 -9.59 -4.71 5.13
N LYS A 51 -10.05 -4.52 6.37
CA LYS A 51 -9.27 -3.85 7.41
C LYS A 51 -8.23 -4.81 7.98
N VAL A 52 -7.02 -4.32 8.17
CA VAL A 52 -5.92 -5.05 8.82
C VAL A 52 -5.33 -4.16 9.92
N GLU A 53 -4.89 -4.75 11.02
CA GLU A 53 -4.28 -4.01 12.13
C GLU A 53 -3.00 -4.72 12.55
N GLU A 54 -1.88 -4.00 12.59
CA GLU A 54 -0.57 -4.52 12.96
C GLU A 54 0.11 -3.57 13.95
N ARG A 55 1.09 -4.08 14.68
CA ARG A 55 1.90 -3.29 15.61
C ARG A 55 3.37 -3.46 15.28
N PHE A 56 4.08 -2.34 15.29
CA PHE A 56 5.51 -2.27 15.04
C PHE A 56 6.21 -1.57 16.21
N LYS A 57 7.45 -1.96 16.50
CA LYS A 57 8.38 -1.13 17.26
C LYS A 57 8.90 -0.03 16.35
N GLY A 58 9.27 1.11 16.93
CA GLY A 58 9.71 2.27 16.14
C GLY A 58 10.92 2.00 15.24
N ASP A 59 11.77 1.06 15.58
CA ASP A 59 12.97 0.65 14.85
C ASP A 59 12.74 -0.49 13.85
N ASP A 60 11.55 -1.08 13.80
CA ASP A 60 11.22 -2.12 12.82
C ASP A 60 11.35 -1.54 11.41
N ILE A 61 12.09 -2.23 10.54
CA ILE A 61 12.23 -1.89 9.13
C ILE A 61 11.02 -2.43 8.38
N VAL A 62 10.35 -1.59 7.60
CA VAL A 62 9.16 -1.97 6.83
C VAL A 62 9.36 -1.72 5.34
N ASP A 63 8.78 -2.60 4.52
CA ASP A 63 8.79 -2.44 3.06
C ASP A 63 7.66 -1.49 2.62
N THR A 64 8.01 -0.45 1.88
CA THR A 64 7.05 0.53 1.38
C THR A 64 7.07 0.55 -0.13
N VAL A 65 5.88 0.62 -0.73
CA VAL A 65 5.72 0.70 -2.18
C VAL A 65 4.99 1.98 -2.58
N THR A 66 5.32 2.49 -3.75
CA THR A 66 4.59 3.60 -4.36
C THR A 66 3.47 3.03 -5.22
N LEU A 67 2.24 3.49 -4.99
CA LEU A 67 1.11 3.22 -5.88
C LEU A 67 0.74 4.48 -6.64
N THR A 68 0.71 4.38 -7.96
CA THR A 68 0.23 5.43 -8.85
C THR A 68 -1.13 5.02 -9.40
N ARG A 69 -2.12 5.92 -9.34
CA ARG A 69 -3.38 5.76 -10.04
C ARG A 69 -3.29 6.46 -11.38
N ARG A 70 -3.62 5.75 -12.45
CA ARG A 70 -3.73 6.29 -13.81
C ARG A 70 -5.19 6.23 -14.26
N PHE A 71 -5.65 7.31 -14.87
CA PHE A 71 -6.94 7.34 -15.54
C PHE A 71 -6.72 6.88 -16.97
N VAL A 72 -7.49 5.89 -17.39
CA VAL A 72 -7.34 5.26 -18.70
C VAL A 72 -8.70 5.14 -19.38
N ASP A 73 -8.71 5.21 -20.70
CA ASP A 73 -9.84 4.80 -21.52
C ASP A 73 -9.57 3.42 -22.14
N PHE A 74 -10.63 2.61 -22.25
CA PHE A 74 -10.56 1.40 -23.04
C PHE A 74 -10.34 1.75 -24.52
N SER A 75 -9.39 1.10 -25.17
CA SER A 75 -9.07 1.33 -26.59
C SER A 75 -9.63 0.21 -27.47
N TYR A 76 -9.08 -1.00 -27.38
CA TYR A 76 -9.52 -2.17 -28.14
C TYR A 76 -9.06 -3.49 -27.48
N VAL A 77 -9.48 -4.62 -28.05
CA VAL A 77 -9.02 -5.97 -27.67
C VAL A 77 -8.07 -6.50 -28.74
N ASP A 78 -6.93 -7.04 -28.33
CA ASP A 78 -5.98 -7.74 -29.19
C ASP A 78 -5.82 -9.19 -28.69
N GLY A 79 -6.49 -10.13 -29.36
CA GLY A 79 -6.56 -11.52 -28.90
C GLY A 79 -7.18 -11.65 -27.51
N ASN A 80 -6.37 -12.05 -26.52
CA ASN A 80 -6.77 -12.20 -25.11
C ASN A 80 -6.35 -11.00 -24.24
N GLU A 81 -5.85 -9.93 -24.85
CA GLU A 81 -5.34 -8.75 -24.16
C GLU A 81 -6.30 -7.58 -24.33
N TYR A 82 -6.49 -6.81 -23.25
CA TYR A 82 -7.26 -5.58 -23.27
C TYR A 82 -6.29 -4.40 -23.31
N VAL A 83 -6.43 -3.54 -24.30
CA VAL A 83 -5.57 -2.36 -24.48
C VAL A 83 -6.27 -1.14 -23.88
N PHE A 84 -5.57 -0.45 -22.99
CA PHE A 84 -6.02 0.78 -22.35
C PHE A 84 -5.09 1.94 -22.75
N MET A 85 -5.66 3.11 -23.00
CA MET A 85 -4.91 4.34 -23.30
C MET A 85 -4.91 5.26 -22.08
N ASP A 86 -3.74 5.68 -21.63
CA ASP A 86 -3.61 6.69 -20.56
C ASP A 86 -4.17 8.05 -21.02
N LYS A 87 -4.94 8.71 -20.17
CA LYS A 87 -5.60 9.99 -20.49
C LYS A 87 -4.66 11.19 -20.53
N GLU A 88 -3.50 11.09 -19.88
CA GLU A 88 -2.56 12.19 -19.73
C GLU A 88 -1.55 12.21 -20.88
N ASP A 89 -0.94 11.06 -21.18
CA ASP A 89 0.16 10.96 -22.15
C ASP A 89 -0.15 10.06 -23.37
N TYR A 90 -1.36 9.51 -23.45
CA TYR A 90 -1.83 8.65 -24.54
C TYR A 90 -1.03 7.35 -24.71
N THR A 91 -0.23 6.97 -23.71
CA THR A 91 0.49 5.69 -23.75
C THR A 91 -0.48 4.51 -23.68
N LEU A 92 -0.19 3.46 -24.45
CA LEU A 92 -0.98 2.24 -24.46
C LEU A 92 -0.43 1.25 -23.44
N THR A 93 -1.29 0.73 -22.58
CA THR A 93 -0.98 -0.30 -21.59
C THR A 93 -1.80 -1.55 -21.88
N LEU A 94 -1.13 -2.70 -21.95
CA LEU A 94 -1.75 -4.00 -22.08
C LEU A 94 -2.18 -4.53 -20.72
N TYR A 95 -3.39 -5.07 -20.65
CA TYR A 95 -3.90 -5.75 -19.47
C TYR A 95 -4.38 -7.15 -19.84
N GLN A 96 -3.81 -8.15 -19.16
CA GLN A 96 -4.31 -9.51 -19.17
C GLN A 96 -5.14 -9.74 -17.91
N ARG A 97 -6.32 -10.33 -18.09
CA ARG A 97 -7.15 -10.73 -16.96
C ARG A 97 -6.40 -11.83 -16.20
N ALA A 98 -6.26 -11.67 -14.89
CA ALA A 98 -5.77 -12.76 -14.04
C ALA A 98 -6.92 -13.76 -13.88
N ASP A 99 -6.67 -15.02 -14.25
CA ASP A 99 -7.58 -16.15 -14.06
C ASP A 99 -7.83 -16.45 -12.57
#